data_AF-A0A7K3L6E3-F1
#
_entry.id   AF-A0A7K3L6E3-F1
#
_cell.length_a   1.000
_cell.length_b   1.000
_cell.length_c   1.000
_cell.angle_alpha   90.00
_cell.angle_beta   90.00
_cell.angle_gamma   90.00
#
_symmetry.space_group_name_H-M   'P 1'
#
loop_
_entity.id
_entity.type
_entity.pdbx_description
1 polymer ?
#
loop_
_entity_poly.entity_id
_entity_poly.type
_entity_poly.pdbx_seq_one_letter_code
_entity_poly.pdbx_strand_id
1 'polypeptide(L)'
;MSVTFGKRGCEALLRKHPGLKARVAAAVESQIAHGLFKSKFATTERWEGQPIWECRVNEASAGSVRAAFSVRDGTAAVIYLSPTLQKRAFTAELNRFLRRRP
;
A
#
# COMPACT_ATOMS: atom_id res chain seq x y z
N MET A 1 13.18 -9.39 5.57
CA MET A 1 11.83 -8.80 5.50
C MET A 1 11.23 -9.23 4.17
N SER A 2 9.97 -9.66 4.10
CA SER A 2 9.33 -10.01 2.82
C SER A 2 8.17 -9.05 2.53
N VAL A 3 8.03 -8.62 1.27
CA VAL A 3 6.92 -7.78 0.82
C VAL A 3 6.10 -8.52 -0.22
N THR A 4 4.82 -8.72 0.07
CA THR A 4 3.85 -9.36 -0.81
C THR A 4 2.88 -8.34 -1.38
N PHE A 5 2.27 -8.65 -2.52
CA PHE A 5 1.34 -7.74 -3.22
C PHE A 5 0.01 -8.43 -3.46
N GLY A 6 -1.06 -7.84 -2.95
CA GLY A 6 -2.42 -8.33 -3.16
C GLY A 6 -2.82 -8.20 -4.63
N LYS A 7 -3.16 -9.32 -5.26
CA LYS A 7 -3.51 -9.40 -6.70
C LYS A 7 -4.56 -8.35 -7.09
N ARG A 8 -5.75 -8.38 -6.48
CA ARG A 8 -6.86 -7.47 -6.84
C ARG A 8 -6.55 -5.98 -6.65
N GLY A 9 -5.77 -5.62 -5.63
CA GLY A 9 -5.53 -4.22 -5.28
C GLY A 9 -4.28 -3.61 -5.91
N CYS A 10 -3.38 -4.42 -6.48
CA CYS A 10 -2.10 -3.96 -7.00
C CYS A 10 -1.88 -4.29 -8.48
N GLU A 11 -2.43 -5.41 -8.98
CA GLU A 11 -2.07 -6.00 -10.28
C GLU A 11 -2.24 -5.04 -11.45
N ALA A 12 -3.36 -4.32 -11.53
CA ALA A 12 -3.62 -3.40 -12.64
C ALA A 12 -2.56 -2.30 -12.77
N LEU A 13 -2.14 -1.72 -11.63
CA LEU A 13 -1.15 -0.65 -11.62
C LEU A 13 0.27 -1.18 -11.84
N LEU A 14 0.62 -2.32 -11.23
CA LEU A 14 1.92 -2.96 -11.41
C LEU A 14 2.13 -3.47 -12.85
N ARG A 15 1.07 -3.95 -13.50
CA ARG A 15 1.13 -4.37 -14.91
C ARG A 15 1.41 -3.19 -15.83
N LYS A 16 0.85 -2.02 -15.53
CA LYS A 16 1.08 -0.78 -16.29
C LYS A 16 2.46 -0.17 -16.01
N HIS A 17 2.98 -0.37 -14.80
CA HIS A 17 4.24 0.22 -14.32
C HIS A 17 5.13 -0.85 -13.66
N PRO A 18 5.89 -1.64 -14.44
CA PRO A 18 6.67 -2.76 -13.91
C PRO A 18 7.70 -2.35 -12.84
N GLY A 19 8.32 -1.18 -12.98
CA GLY A 19 9.28 -0.63 -12.02
C GLY A 19 8.67 -0.25 -10.66
N LEU A 20 7.35 -0.08 -10.59
CA LEU A 20 6.65 0.32 -9.37
C LEU A 20 6.74 -0.76 -8.28
N LYS A 21 6.76 -2.03 -8.65
CA LYS A 21 6.79 -3.14 -7.68
C LYS A 21 8.02 -3.06 -6.77
N ALA A 22 9.20 -2.97 -7.36
CA ALA A 22 10.46 -2.86 -6.61
C ALA A 22 10.51 -1.57 -5.78
N ARG A 23 9.98 -0.47 -6.33
CA ARG A 23 9.98 0.83 -5.63
C ARG A 23 9.07 0.84 -4.42
N VAL A 24 7.87 0.25 -4.52
CA VAL A 24 6.95 0.10 -3.39
C VAL A 24 7.54 -0.81 -2.33
N ALA A 25 8.14 -1.94 -2.71
CA ALA A 25 8.78 -2.85 -1.77
C ALA A 25 9.86 -2.13 -0.93
N ALA A 26 10.79 -1.44 -1.59
CA ALA A 26 11.84 -0.68 -0.91
C ALA A 26 11.27 0.43 0.00
N ALA A 27 10.21 1.12 -0.44
CA ALA A 27 9.57 2.15 0.38
C ALA A 27 8.92 1.56 1.63
N VAL A 28 8.21 0.44 1.51
CA VAL A 28 7.55 -0.25 2.64
C VAL A 28 8.59 -0.79 3.62
N GLU A 29 9.65 -1.42 3.13
CA GLU A 29 10.76 -1.89 3.96
C GLU A 29 11.41 -0.75 4.75
N SER A 30 11.68 0.39 4.10
CA SER A 30 12.20 1.58 4.77
C SER A 30 11.24 2.12 5.84
N GLN A 31 9.93 2.15 5.56
CA GLN A 31 8.94 2.56 6.57
C GLN A 31 9.00 1.65 7.81
N ILE A 32 9.11 0.35 7.63
CA ILE A 32 9.13 -0.62 8.73
C ILE A 32 10.45 -0.55 9.51
N ALA A 33 11.59 -0.43 8.81
CA ALA A 33 12.89 -0.24 9.44
C ALA A 33 12.95 1.02 10.30
N HIS A 34 12.16 2.04 9.95
CA HIS A 34 12.01 3.28 10.71
C HIS A 34 10.80 3.25 11.66
N GLY A 35 10.34 2.07 12.09
CA GLY A 35 9.26 1.94 13.09
C GLY A 35 7.91 2.53 12.67
N LEU A 36 7.65 2.66 11.37
CA LEU A 36 6.44 3.23 10.78
C LEU A 36 6.18 4.71 11.13
N PHE A 37 7.15 5.43 11.72
CA PHE A 37 7.00 6.83 12.13
C PHE A 37 6.62 7.78 10.98
N LYS A 38 6.99 7.43 9.74
CA LYS A 38 6.69 8.23 8.54
C LYS A 38 5.42 7.77 7.81
N SER A 39 4.74 6.73 8.32
CA SER A 39 3.50 6.21 7.77
C SER A 39 2.30 6.69 8.57
N LYS A 40 1.15 6.78 7.92
CA LYS A 40 -0.12 7.13 8.57
C LYS A 40 -1.07 5.95 8.49
N PHE A 41 -2.09 5.90 9.34
CA PHE A 41 -3.20 4.98 9.11
C PHE A 41 -3.93 5.35 7.81
N ALA A 42 -4.12 4.34 6.97
CA ALA A 42 -4.81 4.44 5.68
C ALA A 42 -6.32 4.54 5.87
N THR A 43 -6.84 3.84 6.87
CA THR A 43 -8.26 3.70 7.22
C THR A 43 -8.38 3.18 8.67
N THR A 44 -9.60 3.20 9.21
CA THR A 44 -9.96 2.54 10.48
C THR A 44 -10.22 1.04 10.32
N GLU A 45 -10.41 0.57 9.09
CA GLU A 45 -10.55 -0.86 8.77
C GLU A 45 -9.25 -1.63 9.04
N ARG A 46 -9.36 -2.94 9.26
CA ARG A 46 -8.22 -3.84 9.52
C ARG A 46 -8.03 -4.86 8.41
N TRP A 47 -6.79 -5.27 8.20
CA TRP A 47 -6.45 -6.39 7.32
C TRP A 47 -5.95 -7.54 8.19
N GLU A 48 -6.71 -8.65 8.24
CA GLU A 48 -6.35 -9.82 9.07
C GLU A 48 -6.08 -9.45 10.55
N GLY A 49 -6.91 -8.55 11.09
CA GLY A 49 -6.77 -8.03 12.46
C GLY A 49 -5.69 -6.97 12.63
N GLN A 50 -4.85 -6.72 11.63
CA GLN A 50 -3.76 -5.74 11.71
C GLN A 50 -4.18 -4.36 11.17
N PRO A 51 -3.60 -3.26 11.68
CA PRO A 51 -3.77 -1.93 11.11
C PRO A 51 -3.30 -1.87 9.65
N ILE A 52 -3.92 -0.97 8.88
CA ILE A 52 -3.51 -0.66 7.52
C ILE A 52 -2.82 0.70 7.51
N TRP A 53 -1.55 0.70 7.14
CA TRP A 53 -0.69 1.85 7.00
C TRP A 53 -0.69 2.35 5.55
N GLU A 54 -0.35 3.61 5.36
CA GLU A 54 -0.15 4.19 4.04
C GLU A 54 1.11 5.05 3.95
N CYS A 55 1.72 5.02 2.77
CA CYS A 55 2.80 5.93 2.39
C CYS A 55 2.69 6.33 0.91
N ARG A 56 3.39 7.42 0.55
CA ARG A 56 3.57 7.83 -0.84
C ARG A 56 4.84 7.21 -1.41
N VAL A 57 4.75 6.73 -2.64
CA VAL A 57 5.85 6.16 -3.42
C VAL A 57 5.93 6.90 -4.74
N ASN A 58 7.13 7.36 -5.10
CA ASN A 58 7.38 8.01 -6.38
C ASN A 58 8.17 7.05 -7.28
N GLU A 59 7.64 6.80 -8.46
CA GLU A 59 8.30 6.01 -9.51
C GLU A 59 8.14 6.74 -10.84
N ALA A 60 9.18 6.76 -11.67
CA ALA A 60 9.24 7.62 -12.85
C ALA A 60 8.10 7.35 -13.85
N SER A 61 7.75 6.08 -14.08
CA SER A 61 6.69 5.71 -15.03
C SER A 61 5.28 5.90 -14.47
N ALA A 62 5.09 5.75 -13.16
CA ALA A 62 3.79 5.83 -12.48
C ALA A 62 3.48 7.20 -11.87
N GLY A 63 4.48 8.07 -11.76
CA GLY A 63 4.43 9.27 -10.95
C GLY A 63 4.35 8.96 -9.45
N SER A 64 3.64 9.80 -8.71
CA SER A 64 3.36 9.56 -7.29
C SER A 64 2.15 8.64 -7.12
N VAL A 65 2.31 7.60 -6.31
CA VAL A 65 1.23 6.70 -5.92
C VAL A 65 1.14 6.60 -4.39
N ARG A 66 -0.03 6.25 -3.87
CA ARG A 66 -0.19 5.83 -2.48
C ARG A 66 -0.25 4.31 -2.41
N ALA A 67 0.48 3.75 -1.45
CA ALA A 67 0.45 2.33 -1.13
C ALA A 67 -0.19 2.14 0.24
N ALA A 68 -1.22 1.29 0.32
CA ALA A 68 -1.76 0.78 1.57
C ALA A 68 -1.14 -0.58 1.87
N PHE A 69 -0.63 -0.78 3.08
CA PHE A 69 0.02 -2.02 3.48
C PHE A 69 -0.25 -2.36 4.94
N SER A 70 -0.20 -3.65 5.27
CA SER A 70 -0.24 -4.12 6.64
C SER A 70 1.00 -4.93 6.95
N VAL A 71 1.36 -5.03 8.23
CA VAL A 71 2.58 -5.70 8.70
C VAL A 71 2.19 -6.74 9.73
N ARG A 72 2.67 -7.96 9.54
CA ARG A 72 2.47 -9.09 10.45
C ARG A 72 3.70 -9.97 10.43
N ASP A 73 4.23 -10.32 11.61
CA ASP A 73 5.31 -11.30 11.78
C ASP A 73 6.50 -11.09 10.82
N GLY A 74 6.95 -9.83 10.65
CA GLY A 74 8.09 -9.49 9.78
C GLY A 74 7.80 -9.56 8.27
N THR A 75 6.53 -9.70 7.88
CA THR A 75 6.06 -9.68 6.50
C THR A 75 5.13 -8.49 6.29
N ALA A 76 5.34 -7.76 5.19
CA ALA A 76 4.45 -6.70 4.76
C ALA A 76 3.56 -7.19 3.61
N ALA A 77 2.25 -6.96 3.74
CA ALA A 77 1.29 -7.18 2.67
C ALA A 77 0.86 -5.83 2.10
N VAL A 78 1.26 -5.53 0.86
CA VAL A 78 0.74 -4.38 0.12
C VAL A 78 -0.65 -4.74 -0.41
N ILE A 79 -1.65 -4.06 0.11
CA ILE A 79 -3.07 -4.39 -0.06
C ILE A 79 -3.63 -3.69 -1.29
N TYR A 80 -3.28 -2.41 -1.47
CA TYR A 80 -3.87 -1.55 -2.48
C TYR A 80 -2.90 -0.48 -2.94
N LEU A 81 -2.85 -0.23 -4.25
CA LEU A 81 -2.10 0.87 -4.85
C LEU A 81 -3.06 1.79 -5.61
N SER A 82 -2.88 3.10 -5.48
CA SER A 82 -3.67 4.08 -6.24
C SER A 82 -2.85 5.34 -6.57
N PRO A 83 -3.01 5.93 -7.76
CA PRO A 83 -2.45 7.25 -8.07
C PRO A 83 -3.16 8.39 -7.31
N THR A 84 -4.26 8.12 -6.61
CA THR A 84 -5.00 9.13 -5.84
C THR A 84 -4.18 9.62 -4.63
N LEU A 85 -3.65 10.85 -4.73
CA LEU A 85 -2.78 11.44 -3.71
C LEU A 85 -3.50 12.14 -2.56
N GLN A 86 -4.76 12.54 -2.75
CA GLN A 86 -5.53 13.18 -1.68
C GLN A 86 -5.96 12.12 -0.66
N LYS A 87 -5.57 12.29 0.61
CA LYS A 87 -5.76 11.25 1.65
C LYS A 87 -7.22 10.80 1.76
N ARG A 88 -8.17 11.75 1.82
CA ARG A 88 -9.60 11.44 1.95
C ARG A 88 -10.13 10.60 0.79
N ALA A 89 -9.80 10.97 -0.45
CA ALA A 89 -10.21 10.22 -1.64
C ALA A 89 -9.58 8.82 -1.69
N PHE A 90 -8.29 8.72 -1.37
CA PHE A 90 -7.59 7.45 -1.25
C PHE A 90 -8.22 6.53 -0.20
N THR A 91 -8.51 7.03 1.00
CA THR A 91 -9.19 6.26 2.06
C THR A 91 -10.57 5.79 1.60
N ALA A 92 -11.33 6.62 0.87
CA ALA A 92 -12.64 6.23 0.34
C ALA A 92 -12.55 5.15 -0.75
N GLU A 93 -11.55 5.20 -1.64
CA GLU A 93 -11.24 4.13 -2.59
C GLU A 93 -10.88 2.83 -1.87
N LEU A 94 -9.96 2.91 -0.91
CA LEU A 94 -9.51 1.77 -0.11
C LEU A 94 -10.67 1.11 0.64
N ASN A 95 -11.54 1.89 1.29
CA ASN A 95 -12.69 1.35 2.00
C ASN A 95 -13.68 0.64 1.07
N ARG A 96 -13.92 1.19 -0.13
CA ARG A 96 -14.74 0.52 -1.14
C ARG A 96 -14.11 -0.77 -1.63
N PHE A 97 -12.79 -0.80 -1.80
CA PHE A 97 -12.06 -2.02 -2.13
C PHE A 97 -12.17 -3.08 -1.03
N LEU A 98 -11.96 -2.70 0.24
CA LEU A 98 -12.01 -3.60 1.39
C LEU A 98 -13.39 -4.21 1.61
N ARG A 99 -14.47 -3.44 1.40
CA ARG A 99 -15.86 -3.92 1.51
C ARG A 99 -16.27 -4.92 0.43
N ARG A 100 -15.52 -5.00 -0.67
CA ARG A 100 -15.76 -5.96 -1.78
C ARG A 100 -14.92 -7.24 -1.63
N ARG A 101 -14.41 -7.52 -0.43
CA ARG A 101 -13.87 -8.84 -0.08
C ARG A 101 -15.04 -9.83 0.04
N PRO A 102 -14.95 -11.00 -0.60
CA PRO A 102 -15.85 -12.11 -0.28
C PRO A 102 -15.64 -12.59 1.15
#